data_AF-M6W750-F1
#
_entry.id   AF-M6W750-F1
#
_cell.length_a   1.000
_cell.length_b   1.000
_cell.length_c   1.000
_cell.angle_alpha   90.00
_cell.angle_beta   90.00
_cell.angle_gamma   90.00
#
_symmetry.space_group_name_H-M   'P 1'
#
loop_
_entity.id
_entity.type
_entity.pdbx_description
1 polymer ?
#
loop_
_entity_poly.entity_id
_entity_poly.type
_entity_poly.pdbx_seq_one_letter_code
_entity_poly.pdbx_strand_id
1 'polypeptide(L)'
;MSQNKTLEFHHHSDLGLYSNLKDLDHPVLENSPVHYRFHNLTENVDSIISRTLDRYLLQLDIIYVRDSVFTTLKETIANSIKANIKRIYFRELKADIHNPEIYKQKILGFKKDYLDNKEKYEELLFKNNFVVLVSFVCSKDMIRIRVMNNVKLSPTEVERINQRIEKAKFYNDLAEAFLEAGDETEGAGLGLVMSLMMLKNDGLSETSYKIESQGDNTSVIIDIPLNVSKENFQLQQTGDILRNVDGLPTFPRSIQDIQTMIEKPNSSISQIAEVIKKDVALSANILKLANSAAFIRSNKVETLDRAIQLIGLKELSQLLFSLGTKQILEDKFPAFLSIWEKSNQCAFYCKLIASKTDLPKDSVSNLMSAALLHDIGEIILISLEERTMRNIGKISASKEIASAVSMEEAALGITHTKVGALIAEKWNFPDLYGKAMEFHHRPLTVEEEYVPYIYPIYLADMMIKINNEEAKYSEIPEKILQFCKFESSGDFHSFRTKALENFLSRTG
;
A
#
# COMPACT_ATOMS: atom_id res chain seq x y z
N MET A 1 -4.37 16.64 -45.67
CA MET A 1 -2.95 16.31 -45.87
C MET A 1 -2.22 16.49 -44.53
N SER A 2 -2.22 15.48 -43.65
CA SER A 2 -1.47 15.54 -42.39
C SER A 2 -0.03 15.13 -42.67
N GLN A 3 0.90 16.08 -42.56
CA GLN A 3 2.33 15.78 -42.57
C GLN A 3 2.62 14.82 -41.42
N ASN A 4 3.10 13.62 -41.73
CA ASN A 4 3.76 12.72 -40.78
C ASN A 4 5.01 13.43 -40.25
N LYS A 5 4.85 14.27 -39.21
CA LYS A 5 5.99 14.69 -38.39
C LYS A 5 6.44 13.44 -37.64
N THR A 6 7.63 12.94 -37.97
CA THR A 6 8.31 11.92 -37.17
C THR A 6 8.39 12.42 -35.74
N LEU A 7 7.80 11.68 -34.80
CA LEU A 7 7.85 12.02 -33.38
C LEU A 7 9.31 12.05 -32.91
N GLU A 8 9.78 13.21 -32.48
CA GLU A 8 11.11 13.37 -31.89
C GLU A 8 11.08 12.91 -30.44
N PHE A 9 12.09 12.12 -30.04
CA PHE A 9 12.24 11.62 -28.67
C PHE A 9 13.54 12.12 -28.07
N HIS A 10 13.47 12.74 -26.90
CA HIS A 10 14.60 13.15 -26.08
C HIS A 10 14.98 12.02 -25.14
N HIS A 11 16.28 11.72 -25.04
CA HIS A 11 16.81 10.72 -24.13
C HIS A 11 17.01 11.34 -22.74
N HIS A 12 16.36 10.74 -21.74
CA HIS A 12 16.53 11.06 -20.32
C HIS A 12 17.36 9.94 -19.70
N SER A 13 18.68 9.98 -19.89
CA SER A 13 19.61 8.92 -19.50
C SER A 13 19.47 8.53 -18.03
N ASP A 14 19.32 9.52 -17.17
CA ASP A 14 19.31 9.38 -15.72
C ASP A 14 18.03 8.68 -15.24
N LEU A 15 16.97 8.76 -16.05
CA LEU A 15 15.68 8.12 -15.80
C LEU A 15 15.53 6.79 -16.56
N GLY A 16 16.42 6.47 -17.49
CA GLY A 16 16.37 5.25 -18.30
C GLY A 16 15.22 5.21 -19.32
N LEU A 17 14.78 6.37 -19.82
CA LEU A 17 13.66 6.47 -20.76
C LEU A 17 13.90 7.52 -21.85
N TYR A 18 13.05 7.44 -22.88
CA TYR A 18 12.90 8.46 -23.91
C TYR A 18 11.52 9.10 -23.80
N SER A 19 11.43 10.42 -23.99
CA SER A 19 10.15 11.13 -24.00
C SER A 19 10.04 12.12 -25.15
N ASN A 20 8.83 12.37 -25.66
CA ASN A 20 8.60 13.46 -26.60
C ASN A 20 8.68 14.85 -25.95
N LEU A 21 8.85 14.91 -24.62
CA LEU A 21 9.02 16.13 -23.85
C LEU A 21 10.46 16.24 -23.30
N LYS A 22 11.00 17.45 -23.33
CA LYS A 22 12.25 17.81 -22.63
C LYS A 22 12.01 18.06 -21.14
N ASP A 23 10.90 18.71 -20.82
CA ASP A 23 10.45 18.91 -19.44
C ASP A 23 9.33 17.91 -19.16
N LEU A 24 9.59 16.98 -18.24
CA LEU A 24 8.63 15.94 -17.90
C LEU A 24 7.51 16.47 -17.01
N ASP A 25 7.68 17.64 -16.39
CA ASP A 25 6.69 18.33 -15.56
C ASP A 25 5.76 19.25 -16.36
N HIS A 26 5.82 19.19 -17.70
CA HIS A 26 4.96 19.92 -18.61
C HIS A 26 3.46 19.82 -18.24
N PRO A 27 2.69 20.93 -18.30
CA PRO A 27 1.26 20.90 -17.98
C PRO A 27 0.50 19.95 -18.90
N VAL A 28 -0.56 19.34 -18.36
CA VAL A 28 -1.43 18.46 -19.15
C VAL A 28 -2.33 19.34 -20.04
N LEU A 29 -2.20 19.17 -21.35
CA LEU A 29 -2.92 19.93 -22.36
C LEU A 29 -3.80 19.00 -23.19
N GLU A 30 -5.00 19.47 -23.54
CA GLU A 30 -5.93 18.72 -24.39
C GLU A 30 -5.28 18.36 -25.74
N ASN A 31 -5.48 17.12 -26.19
CA ASN A 31 -4.97 16.57 -27.45
C ASN A 31 -3.45 16.66 -27.65
N SER A 32 -2.68 16.86 -26.57
CA SER A 32 -1.22 16.90 -26.59
C SER A 32 -0.67 15.62 -25.95
N PRO A 33 -0.30 14.60 -26.75
CA PRO A 33 0.07 13.31 -26.19
C PRO A 33 1.43 13.39 -25.50
N VAL A 34 1.55 12.68 -24.37
CA VAL A 34 2.82 12.44 -23.67
C VAL A 34 3.24 11.01 -23.91
N HIS A 35 4.46 10.80 -24.39
CA HIS A 35 5.00 9.50 -24.77
C HIS A 35 6.23 9.18 -23.93
N TYR A 36 6.26 7.99 -23.33
CA TYR A 36 7.42 7.42 -22.64
C TYR A 36 7.82 6.11 -23.31
N ARG A 37 9.06 6.01 -23.77
CA ARG A 37 9.61 4.80 -24.39
C ARG A 37 10.78 4.27 -23.56
N PHE A 38 10.74 3.00 -23.20
CA PHE A 38 11.75 2.36 -22.37
C PHE A 38 11.83 0.85 -22.65
N HIS A 39 12.91 0.20 -22.20
CA HIS A 39 13.12 -1.24 -22.38
C HIS A 39 12.67 -2.06 -21.16
N ASN A 40 12.76 -1.47 -19.97
CA ASN A 40 12.42 -2.11 -18.70
C ASN A 40 11.76 -1.10 -17.75
N LEU A 41 10.98 -1.60 -16.79
CA LEU A 41 10.32 -0.78 -15.77
C LEU A 41 11.26 -0.62 -14.57
N THR A 42 12.16 0.36 -14.66
CA THR A 42 13.00 0.78 -13.52
C THR A 42 12.19 1.61 -12.53
N GLU A 43 12.70 1.83 -11.32
CA GLU A 43 12.06 2.68 -10.30
C GLU A 43 11.84 4.12 -10.78
N ASN A 44 12.80 4.67 -11.53
CA ASN A 44 12.68 6.00 -12.12
C ASN A 44 11.57 6.06 -13.17
N VAL A 45 11.44 5.01 -14.00
CA VAL A 45 10.35 4.90 -14.99
C VAL A 45 9.00 4.72 -14.30
N ASP A 46 8.92 3.89 -13.27
CA ASP A 46 7.68 3.69 -12.50
C ASP A 46 7.21 4.99 -11.85
N SER A 47 8.14 5.72 -11.22
CA SER A 47 7.89 7.02 -10.59
C SER A 47 7.39 8.07 -11.58
N ILE A 48 7.99 8.16 -12.78
CA ILE A 48 7.57 9.16 -13.77
C ILE A 48 6.19 8.84 -14.38
N ILE A 49 5.89 7.56 -14.56
CA ILE A 49 4.58 7.09 -15.04
C ILE A 49 3.52 7.39 -13.97
N SER A 50 3.81 7.08 -12.70
CA SER A 50 2.95 7.38 -11.56
C SER A 50 2.64 8.88 -11.48
N ARG A 51 3.67 9.73 -11.45
CA ARG A 51 3.52 11.20 -11.38
C ARG A 51 2.73 11.75 -12.58
N THR A 52 2.90 11.16 -13.75
CA THR A 52 2.17 11.60 -14.94
C THR A 52 0.71 11.21 -14.85
N LEU A 53 0.40 9.99 -14.43
CA LEU A 53 -0.97 9.57 -14.15
C LEU A 53 -1.63 10.49 -13.13
N ASP A 54 -0.95 10.77 -12.01
CA ASP A 54 -1.45 11.65 -10.95
C ASP A 54 -1.85 13.02 -11.48
N ARG A 55 -1.00 13.65 -12.33
CA ARG A 55 -1.31 14.94 -12.95
C ARG A 55 -2.53 14.90 -13.84
N TYR A 56 -2.68 13.86 -14.66
CA TYR A 56 -3.84 13.70 -15.54
C TYR A 56 -5.13 13.50 -14.74
N LEU A 57 -5.09 12.66 -13.70
CA LEU A 57 -6.26 12.39 -12.87
C LEU A 57 -6.64 13.58 -11.98
N LEU A 58 -5.67 14.32 -11.43
CA LEU A 58 -5.89 15.53 -10.64
C LEU A 58 -6.49 16.66 -11.47
N GLN A 59 -6.02 16.87 -12.71
CA GLN A 59 -6.59 17.90 -13.58
C GLN A 59 -8.07 17.66 -13.87
N LEU A 60 -8.49 16.39 -13.82
CA LEU A 60 -9.82 15.95 -14.20
C LEU A 60 -10.70 15.59 -13.00
N ASP A 61 -10.23 15.86 -11.77
CA ASP A 61 -10.94 15.58 -10.51
C ASP A 61 -11.42 14.12 -10.35
N ILE A 62 -10.68 13.18 -10.96
CA ILE A 62 -10.95 11.74 -10.91
C ILE A 62 -9.81 10.97 -10.26
N ILE A 63 -9.08 11.61 -9.33
CA ILE A 63 -7.96 10.99 -8.62
C ILE A 63 -8.37 9.74 -7.81
N TYR A 64 -9.66 9.55 -7.54
CA TYR A 64 -10.15 8.37 -6.82
C TYR A 64 -9.97 7.05 -7.59
N VAL A 65 -9.84 7.06 -8.94
CA VAL A 65 -9.57 5.84 -9.73
C VAL A 65 -8.07 5.54 -9.88
N ARG A 66 -7.22 6.33 -9.23
CA ARG A 66 -5.76 6.28 -9.40
C ARG A 66 -5.20 4.89 -9.20
N ASP A 67 -5.56 4.23 -8.12
CA ASP A 67 -4.90 2.98 -7.76
C ASP A 67 -5.31 1.82 -8.67
N SER A 68 -6.57 1.74 -9.12
CA SER A 68 -7.01 0.75 -10.11
C SER A 68 -6.36 0.98 -11.47
N VAL A 69 -6.30 2.23 -11.93
CA VAL A 69 -5.68 2.61 -13.20
C VAL A 69 -4.17 2.38 -13.16
N PHE A 70 -3.50 2.79 -12.09
CA PHE A 70 -2.06 2.64 -11.94
C PHE A 70 -1.66 1.16 -11.85
N THR A 71 -2.40 0.37 -11.07
CA THR A 71 -2.24 -1.09 -11.00
C THR A 71 -2.36 -1.72 -12.38
N THR A 72 -3.44 -1.39 -13.10
CA THR A 72 -3.70 -1.91 -14.45
C THR A 72 -2.59 -1.51 -15.42
N LEU A 73 -2.12 -0.27 -15.32
CA LEU A 73 -1.03 0.24 -16.15
C LEU A 73 0.28 -0.50 -15.87
N LYS A 74 0.65 -0.69 -14.61
CA LYS A 74 1.86 -1.44 -14.21
C LYS A 74 1.80 -2.88 -14.68
N GLU A 75 0.70 -3.58 -14.45
CA GLU A 75 0.50 -4.96 -14.90
C GLU A 75 0.60 -5.06 -16.44
N THR A 76 0.01 -4.09 -17.15
CA THR A 76 0.07 -4.04 -18.62
C THR A 76 1.49 -3.79 -19.14
N ILE A 77 2.24 -2.89 -18.50
CA ILE A 77 3.66 -2.65 -18.82
C ILE A 77 4.50 -3.89 -18.53
N ALA A 78 4.33 -4.50 -17.35
CA ALA A 78 5.06 -5.71 -16.96
C ALA A 78 4.78 -6.87 -17.93
N ASN A 79 3.53 -7.06 -18.34
CA ASN A 79 3.16 -8.07 -19.34
C ASN A 79 3.75 -7.77 -20.72
N SER A 80 3.85 -6.50 -21.11
CA SER A 80 4.50 -6.08 -22.36
C SER A 80 6.00 -6.39 -22.33
N ILE A 81 6.69 -6.07 -21.22
CA ILE A 81 8.11 -6.42 -21.04
C ILE A 81 8.28 -7.95 -21.04
N LYS A 82 7.46 -8.70 -20.30
CA LYS A 82 7.48 -10.17 -20.30
C LYS A 82 7.29 -10.74 -21.72
N ALA A 83 6.41 -10.17 -22.54
CA ALA A 83 6.23 -10.59 -23.93
C ALA A 83 7.52 -10.41 -24.75
N ASN A 84 8.25 -9.30 -24.55
CA ASN A 84 9.54 -9.07 -25.20
C ASN A 84 10.61 -10.06 -24.74
N ILE A 85 10.69 -10.32 -23.44
CA ILE A 85 11.63 -11.30 -22.87
C ILE A 85 11.34 -12.69 -23.43
N LYS A 86 10.08 -13.09 -23.58
CA LYS A 86 9.74 -14.37 -24.23
C LYS A 86 10.26 -14.45 -25.67
N ARG A 87 10.28 -13.35 -26.42
CA ARG A 87 10.87 -13.35 -27.78
C ARG A 87 12.35 -13.66 -27.74
N ILE A 88 13.07 -13.10 -26.77
CA ILE A 88 14.49 -13.40 -26.54
C ILE A 88 14.65 -14.87 -26.11
N TYR A 89 13.90 -15.31 -25.10
CA TYR A 89 13.97 -16.67 -24.55
C TYR A 89 13.78 -17.75 -25.63
N PHE A 90 12.71 -17.65 -26.42
CA PHE A 90 12.45 -18.62 -27.50
C PHE A 90 13.51 -18.55 -28.60
N ARG A 91 14.05 -17.37 -28.90
CA ARG A 91 15.15 -17.20 -29.85
C ARG A 91 16.42 -17.87 -29.37
N GLU A 92 16.77 -17.74 -28.09
CA GLU A 92 17.93 -18.40 -27.49
C GLU A 92 17.78 -19.92 -27.47
N LEU A 93 16.57 -20.43 -27.20
CA LEU A 93 16.24 -21.85 -27.29
C LEU A 93 16.16 -22.39 -28.72
N LYS A 94 16.27 -21.52 -29.75
CA LYS A 94 16.03 -21.87 -31.15
C LYS A 94 14.67 -22.56 -31.36
N ALA A 95 13.65 -22.09 -30.65
CA ALA A 95 12.30 -22.65 -30.64
C ALA A 95 11.32 -21.67 -31.31
N ASP A 96 10.33 -22.22 -32.04
CA ASP A 96 9.27 -21.40 -32.64
C ASP A 96 8.19 -21.08 -31.60
N ILE A 97 8.05 -19.79 -31.28
CA ILE A 97 7.07 -19.28 -30.33
C ILE A 97 5.63 -19.29 -30.87
N HIS A 98 5.46 -19.40 -32.19
CA HIS A 98 4.16 -19.43 -32.84
C HIS A 98 3.57 -20.84 -32.93
N ASN A 99 4.37 -21.88 -32.66
CA ASN A 99 3.90 -23.26 -32.57
C ASN A 99 3.31 -23.54 -31.16
N PRO A 100 2.01 -23.84 -31.03
CA PRO A 100 1.38 -24.00 -29.72
C PRO A 100 1.97 -25.11 -28.85
N GLU A 101 2.37 -26.23 -29.44
CA GLU A 101 2.90 -27.38 -28.70
C GLU A 101 4.33 -27.11 -28.22
N ILE A 102 5.15 -26.49 -29.06
CA ILE A 102 6.49 -26.03 -28.66
C ILE A 102 6.38 -24.96 -27.57
N TYR A 103 5.45 -24.01 -27.72
CA TYR A 103 5.20 -22.96 -26.74
C TYR A 103 4.88 -23.57 -25.37
N LYS A 104 3.89 -24.48 -25.28
CA LYS A 104 3.48 -25.13 -24.03
C LYS A 104 4.63 -25.87 -23.35
N GLN A 105 5.47 -26.58 -24.12
CA GLN A 105 6.59 -27.33 -23.57
C GLN A 105 7.70 -26.42 -23.04
N LYS A 106 8.04 -25.36 -23.79
CA LYS A 106 9.18 -24.49 -23.46
C LYS A 106 8.85 -23.44 -22.41
N ILE A 107 7.61 -22.95 -22.37
CA ILE A 107 7.24 -21.87 -21.46
C ILE A 107 7.38 -22.26 -19.97
N LEU A 108 7.24 -23.54 -19.62
CA LEU A 108 7.38 -24.04 -18.23
C LEU A 108 8.72 -23.70 -17.58
N GLY A 109 9.78 -23.54 -18.36
CA GLY A 109 11.11 -23.16 -17.89
C GLY A 109 11.33 -21.65 -17.79
N PHE A 110 10.43 -20.84 -18.36
CA PHE A 110 10.61 -19.40 -18.55
C PHE A 110 10.74 -18.66 -17.22
N LYS A 111 9.83 -18.88 -16.27
CA LYS A 111 9.83 -18.13 -15.00
C LYS A 111 11.15 -18.31 -14.25
N LYS A 112 11.64 -19.54 -14.15
CA LYS A 112 12.90 -19.85 -13.47
C LYS A 112 14.09 -19.23 -14.21
N ASP A 113 14.16 -19.44 -15.53
CA ASP A 113 15.26 -18.94 -16.35
C ASP A 113 15.37 -17.41 -16.34
N TYR A 114 14.21 -16.72 -16.38
CA TYR A 114 14.16 -15.26 -16.27
C TYR A 114 14.67 -14.76 -14.92
N LEU A 115 14.25 -15.38 -13.81
CA LEU A 115 14.68 -14.98 -12.47
C LEU A 115 16.18 -15.20 -12.26
N ASP A 116 16.71 -16.33 -12.75
CA ASP A 116 18.12 -16.69 -12.63
C ASP A 116 19.04 -15.80 -13.51
N ASN A 117 18.51 -15.20 -14.58
CA ASN A 117 19.29 -14.47 -15.59
C ASN A 117 18.76 -13.05 -15.88
N LYS A 118 18.21 -12.36 -14.87
CA LYS A 118 17.52 -11.08 -15.06
C LYS A 118 18.37 -10.02 -15.78
N GLU A 119 19.60 -9.78 -15.32
CA GLU A 119 20.51 -8.77 -15.90
C GLU A 119 20.82 -9.04 -17.38
N LYS A 120 21.00 -10.32 -17.75
CA LYS A 120 21.22 -10.76 -19.13
C LYS A 120 20.02 -10.38 -20.01
N TYR A 121 18.80 -10.63 -19.54
CA TYR A 121 17.59 -10.30 -20.30
C TYR A 121 17.42 -8.78 -20.48
N GLU A 122 17.71 -8.00 -19.45
CA GLU A 122 17.67 -6.53 -19.53
C GLU A 122 18.64 -5.99 -20.60
N GLU A 123 19.85 -6.52 -20.65
CA GLU A 123 20.84 -6.17 -21.68
C GLU A 123 20.36 -6.59 -23.09
N LEU A 124 19.78 -7.78 -23.22
CA LEU A 124 19.29 -8.30 -24.51
C LEU A 124 18.07 -7.53 -25.03
N LEU A 125 17.19 -7.04 -24.16
CA LEU A 125 16.07 -6.17 -24.55
C LEU A 125 16.59 -4.89 -25.21
N PHE A 126 17.59 -4.25 -24.62
CA PHE A 126 18.24 -3.07 -25.17
C PHE A 126 18.92 -3.37 -26.52
N LYS A 127 19.77 -4.41 -26.56
CA LYS A 127 20.52 -4.81 -27.78
C LYS A 127 19.63 -5.17 -28.96
N ASN A 128 18.46 -5.78 -28.71
CA ASN A 128 17.52 -6.17 -29.75
C ASN A 128 16.44 -5.12 -30.02
N ASN A 129 16.53 -3.94 -29.41
CA ASN A 129 15.58 -2.85 -29.57
C ASN A 129 14.11 -3.25 -29.27
N PHE A 130 13.91 -4.10 -28.26
CA PHE A 130 12.57 -4.39 -27.74
C PHE A 130 12.15 -3.26 -26.80
N VAL A 131 11.04 -2.59 -27.12
CA VAL A 131 10.63 -1.36 -26.43
C VAL A 131 9.15 -1.40 -26.06
N VAL A 132 8.85 -0.84 -24.91
CA VAL A 132 7.50 -0.48 -24.50
C VAL A 132 7.33 1.03 -24.66
N LEU A 133 6.22 1.44 -25.26
CA LEU A 133 5.83 2.84 -25.43
C LEU A 133 4.51 3.09 -24.69
N VAL A 134 4.57 3.86 -23.61
CA VAL A 134 3.39 4.30 -22.85
C VAL A 134 3.01 5.69 -23.33
N SER A 135 1.73 5.89 -23.67
CA SER A 135 1.21 7.17 -24.18
C SER A 135 0.02 7.62 -23.35
N PHE A 136 0.02 8.86 -22.88
CA PHE A 136 -1.10 9.50 -22.22
C PHE A 136 -1.70 10.54 -23.18
N VAL A 137 -3.01 10.50 -23.37
CA VAL A 137 -3.75 11.46 -24.21
C VAL A 137 -5.00 11.89 -23.47
N CYS A 138 -5.13 13.19 -23.22
CA CYS A 138 -6.35 13.77 -22.67
C CYS A 138 -7.19 14.36 -23.80
N SER A 139 -8.49 14.10 -23.77
CA SER A 139 -9.50 14.74 -24.62
C SER A 139 -10.58 15.36 -23.75
N LYS A 140 -11.60 15.98 -24.36
CA LYS A 140 -12.70 16.61 -23.61
C LYS A 140 -13.56 15.66 -22.79
N ASP A 141 -13.57 14.37 -23.14
CA ASP A 141 -14.50 13.40 -22.56
C ASP A 141 -13.81 12.20 -21.91
N MET A 142 -12.49 12.03 -22.13
CA MET A 142 -11.74 10.87 -21.65
C MET A 142 -10.23 11.11 -21.59
N ILE A 143 -9.58 10.37 -20.68
CA ILE A 143 -8.14 10.07 -20.73
C ILE A 143 -7.98 8.72 -21.44
N ARG A 144 -7.06 8.66 -22.41
CA ARG A 144 -6.61 7.41 -23.01
C ARG A 144 -5.16 7.16 -22.65
N ILE A 145 -4.90 6.04 -22.01
CA ILE A 145 -3.55 5.52 -21.79
C ILE A 145 -3.34 4.37 -22.76
N ARG A 146 -2.27 4.41 -23.57
CA ARG A 146 -1.93 3.35 -24.51
C ARG A 146 -0.57 2.78 -24.17
N VAL A 147 -0.48 1.48 -23.90
CA VAL A 147 0.77 0.74 -23.76
C VAL A 147 1.01 -0.05 -25.04
N MET A 148 1.99 0.37 -25.83
CA MET A 148 2.37 -0.27 -27.08
C MET A 148 3.63 -1.08 -26.91
N ASN A 149 3.66 -2.22 -27.57
CA ASN A 149 4.80 -3.11 -27.60
C ASN A 149 5.15 -3.47 -29.04
N ASN A 150 6.44 -3.46 -29.37
CA ASN A 150 6.92 -3.69 -30.75
C ASN A 150 7.02 -5.18 -31.11
N VAL A 151 6.19 -6.01 -30.49
CA VAL A 151 6.08 -7.44 -30.77
C VAL A 151 4.63 -7.85 -30.99
N LYS A 152 4.44 -8.75 -31.94
CA LYS A 152 3.18 -9.43 -32.17
C LYS A 152 3.02 -10.56 -31.17
N LEU A 153 1.88 -10.65 -30.49
CA LEU A 153 1.55 -11.78 -29.62
C LEU A 153 1.41 -13.09 -30.43
N SER A 154 1.80 -14.21 -29.82
CA SER A 154 1.56 -15.53 -30.45
C SER A 154 0.08 -15.91 -30.30
N PRO A 155 -0.47 -16.81 -31.14
CA PRO A 155 -1.86 -17.27 -31.00
C PRO A 155 -2.17 -17.79 -29.59
N THR A 156 -1.26 -18.56 -29.00
CA THR A 156 -1.38 -19.10 -27.64
C THR A 156 -1.41 -18.01 -26.58
N GLU A 157 -0.65 -16.92 -26.76
CA GLU A 157 -0.68 -15.79 -25.82
C GLU A 157 -2.01 -15.03 -25.91
N VAL A 158 -2.50 -14.77 -27.12
CA VAL A 158 -3.80 -14.13 -27.33
C VAL A 158 -4.93 -14.97 -26.72
N GLU A 159 -4.92 -16.28 -26.93
CA GLU A 159 -5.92 -17.19 -26.35
C GLU A 159 -5.90 -17.16 -24.82
N ARG A 160 -4.71 -17.27 -24.19
CA ARG A 160 -4.58 -17.19 -22.72
C ARG A 160 -5.07 -15.85 -22.16
N ILE A 161 -4.81 -14.75 -22.87
CA ILE A 161 -5.25 -13.42 -22.44
C ILE A 161 -6.77 -13.29 -22.55
N ASN A 162 -7.36 -13.69 -23.68
CA ASN A 162 -8.81 -13.65 -23.88
C ASN A 162 -9.57 -14.51 -22.87
N GLN A 163 -9.05 -15.70 -22.54
CA GLN A 163 -9.63 -16.56 -21.49
C GLN A 163 -9.63 -15.86 -20.11
N ARG A 164 -8.58 -15.10 -19.79
CA ARG A 164 -8.49 -14.33 -18.53
C ARG A 164 -9.47 -13.15 -18.52
N ILE A 165 -9.58 -12.42 -19.63
CA ILE A 165 -10.56 -11.33 -19.78
C ILE A 165 -11.99 -11.86 -19.64
N GLU A 166 -12.31 -12.98 -20.30
CA GLU A 166 -13.61 -13.64 -20.19
C GLU A 166 -13.91 -14.08 -18.76
N LYS A 167 -12.96 -14.72 -18.06
CA LYS A 167 -13.13 -15.09 -16.65
C LYS A 167 -13.41 -13.87 -15.76
N ALA A 168 -12.72 -12.75 -15.99
CA ALA A 168 -12.91 -11.52 -15.22
C ALA A 168 -14.34 -10.95 -15.29
N LYS A 169 -15.09 -11.23 -16.37
CA LYS A 169 -16.48 -10.77 -16.53
C LYS A 169 -17.45 -11.44 -15.55
N PHE A 170 -17.19 -12.71 -15.23
CA PHE A 170 -18.11 -13.52 -14.44
C PHE A 170 -17.93 -13.34 -12.93
N TYR A 171 -16.80 -12.80 -12.48
CA TYR A 171 -16.60 -12.51 -11.07
C TYR A 171 -17.46 -11.32 -10.63
N ASN A 172 -18.16 -11.53 -9.53
CA ASN A 172 -18.97 -10.50 -8.90
C ASN A 172 -18.16 -9.68 -7.89
N ASP A 173 -17.17 -10.30 -7.25
CA ASP A 173 -16.25 -9.64 -6.32
C ASP A 173 -14.83 -10.24 -6.39
N LEU A 174 -13.82 -9.45 -6.02
CA LEU A 174 -12.42 -9.91 -6.04
C LEU A 174 -12.17 -11.07 -5.07
N ALA A 175 -12.97 -11.19 -4.01
CA ALA A 175 -12.86 -12.30 -3.08
C ALA A 175 -13.07 -13.64 -3.80
N GLU A 176 -14.10 -13.74 -4.64
CA GLU A 176 -14.42 -14.89 -5.50
C GLU A 176 -13.24 -15.25 -6.40
N ALA A 177 -12.66 -14.25 -7.09
CA ALA A 177 -11.48 -14.44 -7.92
C ALA A 177 -10.26 -14.94 -7.12
N PHE A 178 -10.09 -14.47 -5.88
CA PHE A 178 -9.05 -14.96 -4.98
C PHE A 178 -9.29 -16.40 -4.51
N LEU A 179 -10.55 -16.84 -4.37
CA LEU A 179 -10.88 -18.20 -3.91
C LEU A 179 -10.55 -19.26 -4.97
N GLU A 180 -10.78 -18.95 -6.24
CA GLU A 180 -10.57 -19.90 -7.34
C GLU A 180 -9.12 -20.02 -7.77
N ALA A 181 -8.31 -18.97 -7.58
CA ALA A 181 -6.98 -18.89 -8.15
C ALA A 181 -5.83 -19.48 -7.28
N GLY A 182 -6.17 -20.15 -6.17
CA GLY A 182 -5.21 -20.64 -5.17
C GLY A 182 -4.24 -21.73 -5.63
N ASP A 183 -4.40 -22.32 -6.83
CA ASP A 183 -3.73 -23.58 -7.21
C ASP A 183 -2.92 -23.58 -8.52
N GLU A 184 -2.78 -22.45 -9.25
CA GLU A 184 -2.11 -22.48 -10.56
C GLU A 184 -0.67 -21.95 -10.57
N THR A 185 0.24 -22.78 -11.08
CA THR A 185 1.67 -22.52 -11.25
C THR A 185 1.96 -21.74 -12.54
N GLU A 186 2.97 -20.87 -12.47
CA GLU A 186 3.33 -19.78 -13.40
C GLU A 186 2.35 -18.60 -13.47
N GLY A 187 2.65 -17.53 -12.70
CA GLY A 187 2.07 -16.18 -12.89
C GLY A 187 0.58 -16.24 -13.20
N ALA A 188 -0.21 -16.62 -12.19
CA ALA A 188 -1.55 -17.21 -12.19
C ALA A 188 -2.64 -16.56 -13.06
N GLY A 189 -2.32 -15.55 -13.87
CA GLY A 189 -3.28 -14.81 -14.68
C GLY A 189 -4.20 -13.89 -13.89
N LEU A 190 -4.12 -14.00 -12.56
CA LEU A 190 -4.72 -13.12 -11.58
C LEU A 190 -4.38 -11.66 -11.83
N GLY A 191 -3.15 -11.29 -12.21
CA GLY A 191 -2.77 -9.88 -12.36
C GLY A 191 -3.68 -9.10 -13.30
N LEU A 192 -3.93 -9.65 -14.49
CA LEU A 192 -4.86 -9.07 -15.45
C LEU A 192 -6.32 -9.11 -14.94
N VAL A 193 -6.75 -10.24 -14.38
CA VAL A 193 -8.12 -10.38 -13.84
C VAL A 193 -8.38 -9.36 -12.74
N MET A 194 -7.49 -9.24 -11.76
CA MET A 194 -7.56 -8.27 -10.66
C MET A 194 -7.53 -6.84 -11.17
N SER A 195 -6.66 -6.53 -12.13
CA SER A 195 -6.62 -5.20 -12.77
C SER A 195 -7.98 -4.84 -13.37
N LEU A 196 -8.57 -5.75 -14.16
CA LEU A 196 -9.89 -5.55 -14.76
C LEU A 196 -11.01 -5.42 -13.72
N MET A 197 -10.96 -6.20 -12.65
CA MET A 197 -11.94 -6.13 -11.57
C MET A 197 -11.80 -4.85 -10.75
N MET A 198 -10.58 -4.38 -10.48
CA MET A 198 -10.34 -3.09 -9.83
C MET A 198 -10.88 -1.93 -10.66
N LEU A 199 -10.65 -1.95 -11.99
CA LEU A 199 -11.24 -0.97 -12.90
C LEU A 199 -12.78 -1.02 -12.83
N LYS A 200 -13.37 -2.22 -12.91
CA LYS A 200 -14.83 -2.41 -12.79
C LYS A 200 -15.38 -1.85 -11.47
N ASN A 201 -14.71 -2.12 -10.35
CA ASN A 201 -15.10 -1.62 -9.02
C ASN A 201 -15.07 -0.09 -8.93
N ASP A 202 -14.13 0.55 -9.60
CA ASP A 202 -14.07 2.01 -9.70
C ASP A 202 -15.07 2.60 -10.70
N GLY A 203 -15.92 1.78 -11.33
CA GLY A 203 -16.96 2.23 -12.28
C GLY A 203 -16.48 2.33 -13.73
N LEU A 204 -15.30 1.79 -14.04
CA LEU A 204 -14.77 1.75 -15.40
C LEU A 204 -15.31 0.51 -16.11
N SER A 205 -16.04 0.73 -17.21
CA SER A 205 -16.72 -0.33 -17.97
C SER A 205 -15.75 -1.37 -18.57
N GLU A 206 -16.27 -2.51 -19.05
CA GLU A 206 -15.49 -3.49 -19.82
C GLU A 206 -14.81 -2.88 -21.06
N THR A 207 -15.34 -1.78 -21.60
CA THR A 207 -14.73 -1.08 -22.73
C THR A 207 -13.54 -0.22 -22.34
N SER A 208 -13.27 -0.05 -21.05
CA SER A 208 -12.13 0.69 -20.56
C SER A 208 -10.82 -0.04 -20.79
N TYR A 209 -10.79 -1.37 -21.00
CA TYR A 209 -9.57 -2.11 -21.28
C TYR A 209 -9.68 -2.85 -22.62
N LYS A 210 -8.82 -2.52 -23.59
CA LYS A 210 -8.81 -3.16 -24.92
C LYS A 210 -7.43 -3.59 -25.32
N ILE A 211 -7.36 -4.68 -26.08
CA ILE A 211 -6.12 -5.15 -26.70
C ILE A 211 -6.33 -5.12 -28.20
N GLU A 212 -5.43 -4.43 -28.89
CA GLU A 212 -5.38 -4.32 -30.33
C GLU A 212 -4.03 -4.86 -30.82
N SER A 213 -4.02 -5.60 -31.92
CA SER A 213 -2.78 -5.99 -32.61
C SER A 213 -2.84 -5.51 -34.04
N GLN A 214 -1.86 -4.69 -34.44
CA GLN A 214 -1.76 -4.16 -35.80
C GLN A 214 -0.36 -4.41 -36.35
N GLY A 215 -0.28 -5.25 -37.40
CA GLY A 215 1.00 -5.69 -37.96
C GLY A 215 1.82 -6.46 -36.92
N ASP A 216 3.02 -5.98 -36.66
CA ASP A 216 3.94 -6.55 -35.66
C ASP A 216 3.87 -5.86 -34.29
N ASN A 217 2.92 -4.94 -34.11
CA ASN A 217 2.75 -4.21 -32.86
C ASN A 217 1.51 -4.69 -32.11
N THR A 218 1.62 -4.75 -30.79
CA THR A 218 0.49 -4.97 -29.89
C THR A 218 0.29 -3.71 -29.07
N SER A 219 -0.95 -3.25 -28.91
CA SER A 219 -1.27 -2.14 -28.03
C SER A 219 -2.40 -2.49 -27.10
N VAL A 220 -2.20 -2.20 -25.82
CA VAL A 220 -3.25 -2.21 -24.82
C VAL A 220 -3.71 -0.78 -24.59
N ILE A 221 -5.01 -0.57 -24.51
CA ILE A 221 -5.66 0.73 -24.30
C ILE A 221 -6.41 0.67 -22.98
N ILE A 222 -6.19 1.68 -22.14
CA ILE A 222 -6.95 1.96 -20.93
C ILE A 222 -7.69 3.29 -21.14
N ASP A 223 -8.99 3.22 -21.38
CA ASP A 223 -9.89 4.35 -21.60
C ASP A 223 -10.63 4.72 -20.31
N ILE A 224 -10.39 5.93 -19.81
CA ILE A 224 -10.93 6.44 -18.56
C ILE A 224 -11.88 7.59 -18.92
N PRO A 225 -13.21 7.39 -18.86
CA PRO A 225 -14.16 8.48 -19.06
C PRO A 225 -14.06 9.50 -17.92
N LEU A 226 -14.36 10.76 -18.20
CA LEU A 226 -14.35 11.80 -17.16
C LEU A 226 -15.49 11.67 -16.15
N ASN A 227 -16.62 11.14 -16.59
CA ASN A 227 -17.76 10.84 -15.73
C ASN A 227 -17.72 9.35 -15.37
N VAL A 228 -16.94 8.99 -14.36
CA VAL A 228 -16.97 7.63 -13.81
C VAL A 228 -18.05 7.58 -12.73
N SER A 229 -19.08 6.78 -12.94
CA SER A 229 -20.02 6.42 -11.89
C SER A 229 -19.54 5.12 -11.26
N LYS A 230 -19.10 5.14 -10.00
CA LYS A 230 -18.86 3.90 -9.25
C LYS A 230 -20.15 3.07 -9.27
N GLU A 231 -20.17 1.99 -10.06
CA GLU A 231 -21.14 0.93 -9.86
C GLU A 231 -20.74 0.25 -8.54
N ASN A 232 -21.34 0.70 -7.43
CA ASN A 232 -21.09 0.13 -6.11
C ASN A 232 -21.52 -1.35 -6.10
N PHE A 233 -20.65 -2.24 -6.54
CA PHE A 233 -20.90 -3.68 -6.57
C PHE A 233 -20.83 -4.34 -5.18
N GLN A 234 -20.58 -3.59 -4.09
CA GLN A 234 -20.25 -4.17 -2.78
C GLN A 234 -21.10 -3.65 -1.60
N LEU A 235 -22.40 -3.42 -1.80
CA LEU A 235 -23.27 -2.93 -0.72
C LEU A 235 -23.42 -3.90 0.47
N GLN A 236 -23.19 -5.21 0.28
CA GLN A 236 -23.44 -6.20 1.34
C GLN A 236 -22.24 -6.38 2.30
N GLN A 237 -21.05 -6.74 1.79
CA GLN A 237 -19.85 -6.96 2.63
C GLN A 237 -19.41 -5.67 3.34
N THR A 238 -19.33 -4.55 2.60
CA THR A 238 -19.07 -3.25 3.21
C THR A 238 -20.13 -2.91 4.27
N GLY A 239 -21.40 -3.22 3.99
CA GLY A 239 -22.49 -3.05 4.95
C GLY A 239 -22.31 -3.87 6.23
N ASP A 240 -21.85 -5.12 6.13
CA ASP A 240 -21.54 -5.98 7.27
C ASP A 240 -20.36 -5.46 8.10
N ILE A 241 -19.30 -5.00 7.45
CA ILE A 241 -18.14 -4.39 8.11
C ILE A 241 -18.58 -3.13 8.87
N LEU A 242 -19.31 -2.23 8.22
CA LEU A 242 -19.83 -1.01 8.83
C LEU A 242 -20.77 -1.31 10.01
N ARG A 243 -21.67 -2.30 9.89
CA ARG A 243 -22.51 -2.76 11.00
C ARG A 243 -21.69 -3.25 12.19
N ASN A 244 -20.57 -3.93 11.96
CA ASN A 244 -19.70 -4.40 13.04
C ASN A 244 -18.97 -3.24 13.73
N VAL A 245 -18.53 -2.23 12.98
CA VAL A 245 -17.96 -0.98 13.53
C VAL A 245 -19.02 -0.22 14.33
N ASP A 246 -20.24 -0.11 13.81
CA ASP A 246 -21.38 0.47 14.51
C ASP A 246 -21.78 -0.32 15.77
N GLY A 247 -21.63 -1.65 15.72
CA GLY A 247 -21.85 -2.57 16.85
C GLY A 247 -20.69 -2.65 17.85
N LEU A 248 -19.59 -1.92 17.66
CA LEU A 248 -18.57 -1.80 18.71
C LEU A 248 -19.18 -1.08 19.92
N PRO A 249 -18.85 -1.52 21.15
CA PRO A 249 -19.26 -0.80 22.34
C PRO A 249 -18.67 0.61 22.32
N THR A 250 -19.33 1.52 23.03
CA THR A 250 -18.77 2.84 23.32
C THR A 250 -17.46 2.69 24.08
N PHE A 251 -16.54 3.62 23.88
CA PHE A 251 -15.27 3.61 24.60
C PHE A 251 -15.49 3.57 26.12
N PRO A 252 -14.66 2.87 26.92
CA PRO A 252 -14.97 2.61 28.32
C PRO A 252 -15.14 3.91 29.10
N ARG A 253 -16.31 4.10 29.71
CA ARG A 253 -16.67 5.35 30.39
C ARG A 253 -15.68 5.73 31.49
N SER A 254 -15.16 4.75 32.23
CA SER A 254 -14.10 4.97 33.23
C SER A 254 -12.89 5.68 32.64
N ILE A 255 -12.47 5.29 31.43
CA ILE A 255 -11.35 5.90 30.73
C ILE A 255 -11.72 7.29 30.20
N GLN A 256 -12.90 7.46 29.60
CA GLN A 256 -13.36 8.76 29.11
C GLN A 256 -13.45 9.81 30.22
N ASP A 257 -13.95 9.41 31.40
CA ASP A 257 -14.02 10.28 32.57
C ASP A 257 -12.62 10.73 33.01
N ILE A 258 -11.63 9.81 33.00
CA ILE A 258 -10.24 10.13 33.33
C ILE A 258 -9.62 11.07 32.28
N GLN A 259 -9.84 10.83 30.98
CA GLN A 259 -9.36 11.71 29.91
C GLN A 259 -9.89 13.14 30.10
N THR A 260 -11.19 13.27 30.35
CA THR A 260 -11.84 14.55 30.61
C THR A 260 -11.24 15.25 31.84
N MET A 261 -10.81 14.50 32.85
CA MET A 261 -10.13 15.07 34.02
C MET A 261 -8.71 15.54 33.66
N ILE A 262 -7.96 14.78 32.86
CA ILE A 262 -6.59 15.15 32.42
C ILE A 262 -6.60 16.47 31.62
N GLU A 263 -7.60 16.67 30.77
CA GLU A 263 -7.74 17.89 29.96
C GLU A 263 -8.16 19.13 30.77
N LYS A 264 -8.77 18.93 31.95
CA LYS A 264 -9.20 20.04 32.80
C LYS A 264 -8.01 20.64 33.58
N PRO A 265 -7.74 21.95 33.46
CA PRO A 265 -6.59 22.59 34.09
C PRO A 265 -6.60 22.56 35.63
N ASN A 266 -7.74 22.24 36.25
CA ASN A 266 -7.92 22.25 37.71
C ASN A 266 -7.94 20.84 38.35
N SER A 267 -7.80 19.76 37.57
CA SER A 267 -7.82 18.41 38.13
C SER A 267 -6.48 18.08 38.80
N SER A 268 -6.51 17.64 40.05
CA SER A 268 -5.29 17.19 40.73
C SER A 268 -4.96 15.73 40.39
N ILE A 269 -3.68 15.37 40.44
CA ILE A 269 -3.22 13.98 40.25
C ILE A 269 -3.94 13.02 41.21
N SER A 270 -4.17 13.44 42.46
CA SER A 270 -4.87 12.61 43.44
C SER A 270 -6.34 12.38 43.08
N GLN A 271 -7.03 13.37 42.51
CA GLN A 271 -8.40 13.17 42.02
C GLN A 271 -8.43 12.14 40.88
N ILE A 272 -7.47 12.23 39.95
CA ILE A 272 -7.34 11.27 38.84
C ILE A 272 -7.02 9.86 39.38
N ALA A 273 -6.10 9.76 40.35
CA ALA A 273 -5.75 8.51 41.02
C ALA A 273 -6.97 7.86 41.71
N GLU A 274 -7.82 8.63 42.38
CA GLU A 274 -9.05 8.12 43.03
C GLU A 274 -10.06 7.54 42.03
N VAL A 275 -10.14 8.08 40.82
CA VAL A 275 -10.99 7.50 39.77
C VAL A 275 -10.39 6.20 39.25
N ILE A 276 -9.08 6.18 38.98
CA ILE A 276 -8.35 4.99 38.51
C ILE A 276 -8.44 3.84 39.53
N LYS A 277 -8.34 4.13 40.84
CA LYS A 277 -8.42 3.14 41.93
C LYS A 277 -9.68 2.27 41.89
N LYS A 278 -10.76 2.76 41.26
CA LYS A 278 -12.02 2.01 41.13
C LYS A 278 -11.92 0.86 40.12
N ASP A 279 -10.94 0.91 39.22
CA ASP A 279 -10.65 -0.12 38.24
C ASP A 279 -9.33 -0.83 38.61
N VAL A 280 -9.47 -2.04 39.15
CA VAL A 280 -8.34 -2.85 39.63
C VAL A 280 -7.39 -3.22 38.50
N ALA A 281 -7.92 -3.52 37.31
CA ALA A 281 -7.11 -3.91 36.15
C ALA A 281 -6.32 -2.72 35.62
N LEU A 282 -6.97 -1.56 35.48
CA LEU A 282 -6.32 -0.32 35.07
C LEU A 282 -5.24 0.11 36.08
N SER A 283 -5.55 0.02 37.37
CA SER A 283 -4.62 0.33 38.45
C SER A 283 -3.35 -0.54 38.38
N ALA A 284 -3.52 -1.85 38.19
CA ALA A 284 -2.41 -2.78 38.06
C ALA A 284 -1.56 -2.49 36.82
N ASN A 285 -2.17 -2.18 35.68
CA ASN A 285 -1.47 -1.84 34.44
C ASN A 285 -0.63 -0.56 34.57
N ILE A 286 -1.18 0.48 35.19
CA ILE A 286 -0.46 1.75 35.42
C ILE A 286 0.70 1.55 36.39
N LEU A 287 0.50 0.80 37.49
CA LEU A 287 1.58 0.48 38.43
C LEU A 287 2.67 -0.38 37.75
N LYS A 288 2.29 -1.38 36.95
CA LYS A 288 3.25 -2.19 36.19
C LYS A 288 4.07 -1.34 35.22
N LEU A 289 3.45 -0.40 34.53
CA LEU A 289 4.14 0.51 33.62
C LEU A 289 5.10 1.45 34.36
N ALA A 290 4.64 2.09 35.43
CA ALA A 290 5.48 2.95 36.27
C ALA A 290 6.67 2.17 36.86
N ASN A 291 6.52 0.86 37.02
CA ASN A 291 7.57 -0.04 37.46
C ASN A 291 8.42 -0.67 36.32
N SER A 292 8.23 -0.27 35.07
CA SER A 292 9.04 -0.76 33.97
C SER A 292 10.42 -0.08 33.95
N ALA A 293 11.38 -0.71 33.27
CA ALA A 293 12.73 -0.18 33.08
C ALA A 293 12.77 1.21 32.39
N ALA A 294 11.66 1.64 31.77
CA ALA A 294 11.54 2.96 31.17
C ALA A 294 11.37 4.08 32.21
N PHE A 295 10.77 3.78 33.38
CA PHE A 295 10.38 4.78 34.38
C PHE A 295 11.11 4.60 35.73
N ILE A 296 11.45 3.38 36.14
CA ILE A 296 12.19 3.16 37.40
C ILE A 296 13.65 3.59 37.26
N ARG A 297 14.11 4.47 38.17
CA ARG A 297 15.53 4.82 38.33
C ARG A 297 16.17 4.38 39.65
N SER A 298 15.39 3.99 40.66
CA SER A 298 15.95 3.66 41.99
C SER A 298 15.03 2.78 42.86
N ASN A 299 13.77 3.20 43.06
CA ASN A 299 12.84 2.54 43.99
C ASN A 299 11.54 2.11 43.29
N LYS A 300 10.95 1.02 43.78
CA LYS A 300 9.66 0.50 43.33
C LYS A 300 8.53 1.50 43.61
N VAL A 301 7.62 1.67 42.66
CA VAL A 301 6.44 2.53 42.77
C VAL A 301 5.26 1.70 43.28
N GLU A 302 4.70 2.08 44.43
CA GLU A 302 3.63 1.31 45.09
C GLU A 302 2.28 2.02 45.14
N THR A 303 2.23 3.32 44.82
CA THR A 303 1.01 4.12 44.83
C THR A 303 0.69 4.70 43.46
N LEU A 304 -0.61 4.83 43.14
CA LEU A 304 -1.06 5.38 41.87
C LEU A 304 -0.71 6.86 41.73
N ASP A 305 -0.83 7.66 42.79
CA ASP A 305 -0.41 9.06 42.79
C ASP A 305 1.05 9.20 42.35
N ARG A 306 1.94 8.34 42.88
CA ARG A 306 3.36 8.35 42.51
C ARG A 306 3.60 7.83 41.10
N ALA A 307 2.85 6.81 40.68
CA ALA A 307 2.91 6.29 39.31
C ALA A 307 2.54 7.36 38.29
N ILE A 308 1.43 8.08 38.52
CA ILE A 308 0.95 9.13 37.62
C ILE A 308 1.92 10.31 37.59
N GLN A 309 2.48 10.72 38.74
CA GLN A 309 3.53 11.74 38.78
C GLN A 309 4.78 11.37 37.99
N LEU A 310 5.17 10.10 38.04
CA LEU A 310 6.36 9.60 37.35
C LEU A 310 6.13 9.46 35.85
N ILE A 311 4.94 8.97 35.47
CA ILE A 311 4.54 8.78 34.07
C ILE A 311 4.29 10.13 33.40
N GLY A 312 3.61 11.05 34.09
CA GLY A 312 3.10 12.29 33.50
C GLY A 312 1.66 12.16 33.00
N LEU A 313 0.92 13.26 33.00
CA LEU A 313 -0.50 13.25 32.59
C LEU A 313 -0.66 13.02 31.08
N LYS A 314 0.29 13.50 30.27
CA LYS A 314 0.28 13.35 28.81
C LYS A 314 0.47 11.87 28.42
N GLU A 315 1.46 11.22 29.01
CA GLU A 315 1.76 9.79 28.82
C GLU A 315 0.67 8.90 29.40
N LEU A 316 0.07 9.29 30.53
CA LEU A 316 -1.10 8.59 31.09
C LEU A 316 -2.29 8.63 30.13
N SER A 317 -2.60 9.80 29.55
CA SER A 317 -3.67 9.97 28.57
C SER A 317 -3.48 9.03 27.37
N GLN A 318 -2.28 8.98 26.82
CA GLN A 318 -1.96 8.10 25.70
C GLN A 318 -2.13 6.60 26.05
N LEU A 319 -1.61 6.17 27.21
CA LEU A 319 -1.75 4.80 27.69
C LEU A 319 -3.22 4.38 27.82
N LEU A 320 -4.05 5.28 28.34
CA LEU A 320 -5.47 5.05 28.54
C LEU A 320 -6.19 4.74 27.22
N PHE A 321 -5.83 5.41 26.12
CA PHE A 321 -6.40 5.10 24.79
C PHE A 321 -6.05 3.67 24.34
N SER A 322 -4.78 3.27 24.52
CA SER A 322 -4.34 1.91 24.18
C SER A 322 -5.00 0.84 25.06
N LEU A 323 -5.12 1.07 26.36
CA LEU A 323 -5.77 0.14 27.28
C LEU A 323 -7.27 0.01 27.02
N GLY A 324 -7.96 1.11 26.74
CA GLY A 324 -9.39 1.07 26.40
C GLY A 324 -9.66 0.37 25.06
N THR A 325 -8.78 0.58 24.07
CA THR A 325 -8.83 -0.15 22.79
C THR A 325 -8.64 -1.65 23.01
N LYS A 326 -7.60 -2.01 23.78
CA LYS A 326 -7.30 -3.40 24.12
C LYS A 326 -8.48 -4.07 24.84
N GLN A 327 -9.08 -3.40 25.82
CA GLN A 327 -10.25 -3.89 26.56
C GLN A 327 -11.45 -4.22 25.66
N ILE A 328 -11.63 -3.49 24.56
CA ILE A 328 -12.76 -3.72 23.63
C ILE A 328 -12.44 -4.80 22.59
N LEU A 329 -11.21 -4.84 22.09
CA LEU A 329 -10.87 -5.65 20.92
C LEU A 329 -10.27 -7.02 21.26
N GLU A 330 -9.56 -7.16 22.38
CA GLU A 330 -8.76 -8.37 22.71
C GLU A 330 -9.57 -9.66 22.71
N ASP A 331 -10.72 -9.66 23.40
CA ASP A 331 -11.58 -10.86 23.51
C ASP A 331 -12.56 -11.00 22.33
N LYS A 332 -12.81 -9.91 21.59
CA LYS A 332 -13.82 -9.87 20.53
C LYS A 332 -13.29 -10.38 19.18
N PHE A 333 -12.00 -10.16 18.90
CA PHE A 333 -11.44 -10.34 17.57
C PHE A 333 -10.22 -11.27 17.59
N PRO A 334 -10.30 -12.46 16.95
CA PRO A 334 -9.21 -13.45 16.97
C PRO A 334 -7.87 -12.93 16.43
N ALA A 335 -7.89 -11.99 15.49
CA ALA A 335 -6.69 -11.39 14.91
C ALA A 335 -6.01 -10.35 15.81
N PHE A 336 -6.60 -10.02 16.97
CA PHE A 336 -6.11 -8.96 17.84
C PHE A 336 -4.65 -9.17 18.22
N LEU A 337 -4.28 -10.35 18.73
CA LEU A 337 -2.94 -10.57 19.27
C LEU A 337 -1.85 -10.37 18.22
N SER A 338 -2.01 -10.96 17.03
CA SER A 338 -1.02 -10.86 15.95
C SER A 338 -0.83 -9.43 15.45
N ILE A 339 -1.92 -8.69 15.25
CA ILE A 339 -1.84 -7.31 14.78
C ILE A 339 -1.34 -6.40 15.90
N TRP A 340 -1.77 -6.61 17.14
CA TRP A 340 -1.29 -5.82 18.28
C TRP A 340 0.21 -5.99 18.51
N GLU A 341 0.76 -7.19 18.35
CA GLU A 341 2.21 -7.43 18.40
C GLU A 341 2.97 -6.69 17.28
N LYS A 342 2.46 -6.74 16.04
CA LYS A 342 2.98 -5.97 14.90
C LYS A 342 2.93 -4.46 15.20
N SER A 343 1.82 -3.94 15.71
CA SER A 343 1.69 -2.52 16.06
C SER A 343 2.61 -2.12 17.23
N ASN A 344 2.87 -3.01 18.19
CA ASN A 344 3.88 -2.79 19.24
C ASN A 344 5.29 -2.70 18.66
N GLN A 345 5.64 -3.56 17.70
CA GLN A 345 6.90 -3.49 16.98
C GLN A 345 7.02 -2.16 16.21
N CYS A 346 5.94 -1.73 15.55
CA CYS A 346 5.88 -0.45 14.83
C CYS A 346 6.11 0.73 15.78
N ALA A 347 5.43 0.75 16.94
CA ALA A 347 5.62 1.76 17.97
C ALA A 347 7.06 1.79 18.50
N PHE A 348 7.69 0.62 18.69
CA PHE A 348 9.09 0.53 19.08
C PHE A 348 10.03 1.09 18.01
N TYR A 349 9.81 0.78 16.73
CA TYR A 349 10.59 1.34 15.63
C TYR A 349 10.40 2.85 15.50
N CYS A 350 9.18 3.35 15.65
CA CYS A 350 8.89 4.78 15.68
C CYS A 350 9.69 5.50 16.76
N LYS A 351 9.84 4.91 17.95
CA LYS A 351 10.69 5.46 19.02
C LYS A 351 12.15 5.61 18.59
N LEU A 352 12.69 4.61 17.89
CA LEU A 352 14.06 4.64 17.38
C LEU A 352 14.21 5.66 16.24
N ILE A 353 13.26 5.70 15.31
CA ILE A 353 13.25 6.66 14.19
C ILE A 353 13.16 8.08 14.71
N ALA A 354 12.32 8.33 15.73
CA ALA A 354 12.16 9.64 16.33
C ALA A 354 13.49 10.24 16.82
N SER A 355 14.45 9.42 17.26
CA SER A 355 15.78 9.87 17.67
C SER A 355 16.64 10.44 16.53
N LYS A 356 16.30 10.13 15.28
CA LYS A 356 16.91 10.70 14.07
C LYS A 356 16.15 11.94 13.55
N THR A 357 14.88 12.11 13.91
CA THR A 357 14.06 13.25 13.48
C THR A 357 14.20 14.46 14.41
N ASP A 358 13.64 15.60 14.01
CA ASP A 358 13.55 16.81 14.84
C ASP A 358 12.30 16.82 15.75
N LEU A 359 11.63 15.67 15.91
CA LEU A 359 10.45 15.54 16.76
C LEU A 359 10.81 15.81 18.24
N PRO A 360 10.11 16.73 18.93
CA PRO A 360 10.35 16.99 20.34
C PRO A 360 10.22 15.74 21.22
N LYS A 361 11.07 15.62 22.25
CA LYS A 361 11.11 14.43 23.13
C LYS A 361 9.77 14.12 23.79
N ASP A 362 9.03 15.16 24.16
CA ASP A 362 7.69 15.08 24.75
C ASP A 362 6.61 14.66 23.74
N SER A 363 6.91 14.69 22.45
CA SER A 363 6.01 14.25 21.37
C SER A 363 6.25 12.80 20.92
N VAL A 364 7.39 12.19 21.29
CA VAL A 364 7.72 10.80 20.95
C VAL A 364 6.68 9.83 21.51
N SER A 365 6.16 10.07 22.71
CA SER A 365 5.16 9.19 23.31
C SER A 365 3.80 9.24 22.57
N ASN A 366 3.43 10.41 22.03
CA ASN A 366 2.27 10.56 21.14
C ASN A 366 2.47 9.76 19.84
N LEU A 367 3.65 9.87 19.23
CA LEU A 367 4.02 9.09 18.04
C LEU A 367 3.91 7.58 18.31
N MET A 368 4.51 7.08 19.40
CA MET A 368 4.45 5.67 19.75
C MET A 368 3.01 5.17 19.93
N SER A 369 2.15 5.99 20.53
CA SER A 369 0.75 5.61 20.79
C SER A 369 -0.09 5.64 19.52
N ALA A 370 0.12 6.61 18.65
CA ALA A 370 -0.46 6.64 17.31
C ALA A 370 -0.03 5.41 16.49
N ALA A 371 1.26 5.06 16.54
CA ALA A 371 1.81 3.87 15.90
C ALA A 371 1.24 2.56 16.47
N LEU A 372 0.96 2.49 17.78
CA LEU A 372 0.35 1.31 18.38
C LEU A 372 -1.10 1.10 17.92
N LEU A 373 -1.80 2.18 17.57
CA LEU A 373 -3.22 2.16 17.23
C LEU A 373 -3.48 2.20 15.70
N HIS A 374 -2.47 2.42 14.86
CA HIS A 374 -2.68 2.68 13.43
C HIS A 374 -3.40 1.54 12.67
N ASP A 375 -3.15 0.28 13.02
CA ASP A 375 -3.68 -0.90 12.32
C ASP A 375 -4.92 -1.52 13.00
N ILE A 376 -5.63 -0.81 13.90
CA ILE A 376 -6.82 -1.38 14.55
C ILE A 376 -7.92 -1.78 13.57
N GLY A 377 -8.00 -1.12 12.41
CA GLY A 377 -8.95 -1.51 11.36
C GLY A 377 -8.60 -2.86 10.73
N GLU A 378 -7.32 -3.24 10.70
CA GLU A 378 -6.84 -4.51 10.15
C GLU A 378 -7.31 -5.68 11.03
N ILE A 379 -7.38 -5.45 12.35
CA ILE A 379 -7.95 -6.41 13.32
C ILE A 379 -9.38 -6.78 12.94
N ILE A 380 -10.20 -5.78 12.61
CA ILE A 380 -11.61 -6.00 12.25
C ILE A 380 -11.69 -6.70 10.90
N LEU A 381 -10.98 -6.22 9.88
CA LEU A 381 -11.03 -6.82 8.55
C LEU A 381 -10.57 -8.28 8.55
N ILE A 382 -9.45 -8.61 9.22
CA ILE A 382 -8.98 -10.02 9.30
C ILE A 382 -9.98 -10.88 10.08
N SER A 383 -10.61 -10.34 11.13
CA SER A 383 -11.53 -11.14 11.94
C SER A 383 -12.87 -11.38 11.27
N LEU A 384 -13.33 -10.48 10.39
CA LEU A 384 -14.58 -10.66 9.65
C LEU A 384 -14.35 -11.40 8.32
N GLU A 385 -13.24 -11.12 7.64
CA GLU A 385 -12.95 -11.54 6.26
C GLU A 385 -11.59 -12.26 6.17
N GLU A 386 -11.33 -13.19 7.09
CA GLU A 386 -10.03 -13.87 7.27
C GLU A 386 -9.48 -14.46 5.96
N ARG A 387 -10.32 -15.15 5.19
CA ARG A 387 -9.92 -15.81 3.94
C ARG A 387 -9.53 -14.78 2.88
N THR A 388 -10.32 -13.72 2.73
CA THR A 388 -10.09 -12.63 1.78
C THR A 388 -8.81 -11.88 2.13
N MET A 389 -8.64 -11.47 3.39
CA MET A 389 -7.44 -10.78 3.87
C MET A 389 -6.18 -11.64 3.75
N ARG A 390 -6.26 -12.95 4.03
CA ARG A 390 -5.13 -13.87 3.84
C ARG A 390 -4.71 -13.95 2.38
N ASN A 391 -5.66 -13.96 1.45
CA ASN A 391 -5.37 -13.98 0.02
C ASN A 391 -4.78 -12.66 -0.47
N ILE A 392 -5.32 -11.52 -0.01
CA ILE A 392 -4.76 -10.19 -0.26
C ILE A 392 -3.30 -10.15 0.18
N GLY A 393 -2.99 -10.58 1.41
CA GLY A 393 -1.62 -10.60 1.95
C GLY A 393 -0.66 -11.46 1.12
N LYS A 394 -1.08 -12.66 0.71
CA LYS A 394 -0.25 -13.54 -0.17
C LYS A 394 0.05 -12.90 -1.52
N ILE A 395 -0.92 -12.19 -2.08
CA ILE A 395 -0.80 -11.62 -3.42
C ILE A 395 -0.03 -10.32 -3.39
N SER A 396 -0.22 -9.46 -2.39
CA SER A 396 0.61 -8.26 -2.20
C SER A 396 2.07 -8.65 -1.98
N ALA A 397 2.33 -9.72 -1.22
CA ALA A 397 3.69 -10.23 -0.99
C ALA A 397 4.35 -10.79 -2.25
N SER A 398 3.59 -11.08 -3.33
CA SER A 398 4.14 -11.52 -4.62
C SER A 398 4.67 -10.37 -5.50
N LYS A 399 4.50 -9.11 -5.06
CA LYS A 399 5.21 -7.89 -5.52
C LYS A 399 5.04 -7.46 -6.98
N GLU A 400 3.96 -7.83 -7.68
CA GLU A 400 3.81 -7.46 -9.09
C GLU A 400 2.62 -6.55 -9.44
N ILE A 401 1.60 -6.42 -8.59
CA ILE A 401 0.27 -5.94 -9.06
C ILE A 401 -0.25 -4.69 -8.32
N ALA A 402 -0.65 -4.79 -7.05
CA ALA A 402 -1.31 -3.70 -6.32
C ALA A 402 -0.90 -3.62 -4.84
N SER A 403 -1.11 -2.47 -4.18
CA SER A 403 -0.97 -2.37 -2.72
C SER A 403 -2.07 -3.16 -2.02
N ALA A 404 -1.79 -3.68 -0.81
CA ALA A 404 -2.78 -4.39 0.01
C ALA A 404 -4.05 -3.56 0.21
N VAL A 405 -3.89 -2.27 0.49
CA VAL A 405 -5.00 -1.30 0.64
C VAL A 405 -5.87 -1.21 -0.61
N SER A 406 -5.28 -1.16 -1.80
CA SER A 406 -6.06 -1.09 -3.05
C SER A 406 -6.86 -2.37 -3.27
N MET A 407 -6.30 -3.52 -2.88
CA MET A 407 -7.00 -4.80 -2.97
C MET A 407 -8.09 -4.94 -1.91
N GLU A 408 -7.93 -4.36 -0.72
CA GLU A 408 -9.00 -4.27 0.28
C GLU A 408 -10.17 -3.44 -0.24
N GLU A 409 -9.93 -2.23 -0.75
CA GLU A 409 -10.98 -1.39 -1.34
C GLU A 409 -11.70 -2.13 -2.48
N ALA A 410 -10.96 -2.86 -3.30
CA ALA A 410 -11.53 -3.56 -4.44
C ALA A 410 -12.24 -4.87 -4.08
N ALA A 411 -11.87 -5.52 -2.96
CA ALA A 411 -12.48 -6.78 -2.52
C ALA A 411 -13.60 -6.59 -1.49
N LEU A 412 -13.48 -5.58 -0.62
CA LEU A 412 -14.33 -5.37 0.55
C LEU A 412 -15.09 -4.03 0.51
N GLY A 413 -14.73 -3.14 -0.41
CA GLY A 413 -15.36 -1.82 -0.61
C GLY A 413 -14.98 -0.81 0.46
N ILE A 414 -14.05 -1.20 1.34
CA ILE A 414 -13.50 -0.37 2.40
C ILE A 414 -12.12 -0.90 2.78
N THR A 415 -11.20 0.02 3.04
CA THR A 415 -9.84 -0.30 3.50
C THR A 415 -9.76 -0.40 5.01
N HIS A 416 -8.76 -1.10 5.54
CA HIS A 416 -8.52 -1.14 6.98
C HIS A 416 -8.19 0.26 7.52
N THR A 417 -7.56 1.11 6.71
CA THR A 417 -7.25 2.49 7.07
C THR A 417 -8.54 3.30 7.31
N LYS A 418 -9.55 3.10 6.47
CA LYS A 418 -10.84 3.77 6.62
C LYS A 418 -11.65 3.21 7.78
N VAL A 419 -11.63 1.89 7.98
CA VAL A 419 -12.21 1.25 9.17
C VAL A 419 -11.60 1.82 10.45
N GLY A 420 -10.26 1.92 10.52
CA GLY A 420 -9.56 2.52 11.66
C GLY A 420 -10.01 3.96 11.93
N ALA A 421 -10.08 4.80 10.89
CA ALA A 421 -10.57 6.17 10.99
C ALA A 421 -12.00 6.27 11.55
N LEU A 422 -12.91 5.41 11.09
CA LEU A 422 -14.29 5.35 11.59
C LEU A 422 -14.36 4.93 13.06
N ILE A 423 -13.48 4.03 13.50
CA ILE A 423 -13.38 3.65 14.92
C ILE A 423 -12.87 4.83 15.75
N ALA A 424 -11.84 5.54 15.28
CA ALA A 424 -11.31 6.72 15.95
C ALA A 424 -12.38 7.81 16.12
N GLU A 425 -13.18 8.06 15.09
CA GLU A 425 -14.31 8.99 15.14
C GLU A 425 -15.36 8.53 16.16
N LYS A 426 -15.79 7.25 16.09
CA LYS A 426 -16.77 6.67 17.02
C LYS A 426 -16.33 6.78 18.48
N TRP A 427 -15.05 6.59 18.76
CA TRP A 427 -14.48 6.64 20.10
C TRP A 427 -13.99 8.03 20.52
N ASN A 428 -14.16 9.04 19.66
CA ASN A 428 -13.72 10.42 19.88
C ASN A 428 -12.23 10.50 20.25
N PHE A 429 -11.40 9.80 19.49
CA PHE A 429 -9.95 9.85 19.64
C PHE A 429 -9.40 11.21 19.17
N PRO A 430 -8.26 11.65 19.72
CA PRO A 430 -7.54 12.81 19.20
C PRO A 430 -7.25 12.66 17.71
N ASP A 431 -7.34 13.77 16.96
CA ASP A 431 -7.20 13.79 15.49
C ASP A 431 -5.94 13.07 15.01
N LEU A 432 -4.82 13.23 15.72
CA LEU A 432 -3.56 12.55 15.41
C LEU A 432 -3.73 11.02 15.25
N TYR A 433 -4.56 10.37 16.08
CA TYR A 433 -4.76 8.92 16.01
C TYR A 433 -5.63 8.54 14.81
N GLY A 434 -6.71 9.30 14.56
CA GLY A 434 -7.51 9.12 13.35
C GLY A 434 -6.69 9.32 12.08
N LYS A 435 -5.85 10.37 12.03
CA LYS A 435 -4.91 10.64 10.93
C LYS A 435 -3.87 9.54 10.78
N ALA A 436 -3.35 9.01 11.88
CA ALA A 436 -2.42 7.88 11.84
C ALA A 436 -3.06 6.64 11.24
N MET A 437 -4.29 6.30 11.61
CA MET A 437 -5.02 5.16 11.05
C MET A 437 -5.42 5.37 9.59
N GLU A 438 -5.75 6.60 9.19
CA GLU A 438 -6.26 6.87 7.85
C GLU A 438 -5.15 7.04 6.79
N PHE A 439 -4.00 7.61 7.19
CA PHE A 439 -2.95 8.06 6.28
C PHE A 439 -1.65 7.25 6.35
N HIS A 440 -1.51 6.24 7.23
CA HIS A 440 -0.26 5.48 7.34
C HIS A 440 0.13 4.71 6.07
N HIS A 441 -0.77 4.48 5.11
CA HIS A 441 -0.44 3.94 3.79
C HIS A 441 -0.41 4.96 2.66
N ARG A 442 -0.78 6.21 2.93
CA ARG A 442 -0.73 7.34 1.99
C ARG A 442 -0.08 8.57 2.65
N PRO A 443 1.11 8.40 3.25
CA PRO A 443 1.73 9.41 4.11
C PRO A 443 1.96 10.74 3.40
N LEU A 444 2.19 10.72 2.08
CA LEU A 444 2.46 11.92 1.28
C LEU A 444 1.25 12.84 1.10
N THR A 445 0.05 12.40 1.49
CA THR A 445 -1.21 13.15 1.33
C THR A 445 -1.73 13.76 2.64
N VAL A 446 -1.04 13.56 3.76
CA VAL A 446 -1.44 14.10 5.07
C VAL A 446 -1.10 15.59 5.19
N GLU A 447 -1.82 16.33 6.05
CA GLU A 447 -1.49 17.73 6.34
C GLU A 447 -0.10 17.87 6.99
N GLU A 448 0.59 18.99 6.72
CA GLU A 448 1.97 19.22 7.13
C GLU A 448 2.22 19.06 8.64
N GLU A 449 1.25 19.41 9.47
CA GLU A 449 1.35 19.30 10.93
C GLU A 449 1.47 17.85 11.43
N TYR A 450 0.96 16.88 10.67
CA TYR A 450 1.00 15.46 11.03
C TYR A 450 2.19 14.71 10.41
N VAL A 451 2.91 15.32 9.45
CA VAL A 451 4.09 14.72 8.81
C VAL A 451 5.10 14.17 9.82
N PRO A 452 5.46 14.88 10.92
CA PRO A 452 6.38 14.36 11.93
C PRO A 452 5.95 13.07 12.63
N TYR A 453 4.67 12.70 12.52
CA TYR A 453 4.11 11.50 13.10
C TYR A 453 3.87 10.41 12.05
N ILE A 454 3.27 10.76 10.91
CA ILE A 454 2.84 9.75 9.91
C ILE A 454 4.04 9.18 9.14
N TYR A 455 5.06 9.99 8.85
CA TYR A 455 6.24 9.51 8.12
C TYR A 455 7.02 8.44 8.90
N PRO A 456 7.33 8.63 10.20
CA PRO A 456 7.91 7.56 11.01
C PRO A 456 7.03 6.31 11.11
N ILE A 457 5.70 6.44 11.21
CA ILE A 457 4.77 5.30 11.25
C ILE A 457 4.84 4.50 9.95
N TYR A 458 4.72 5.16 8.79
CA TYR A 458 4.88 4.50 7.49
C TYR A 458 6.22 3.79 7.39
N LEU A 459 7.31 4.47 7.77
CA LEU A 459 8.65 3.91 7.65
C LEU A 459 8.84 2.70 8.56
N ALA A 460 8.31 2.76 9.79
CA ALA A 460 8.33 1.64 10.73
C ALA A 460 7.52 0.44 10.22
N ASP A 461 6.34 0.64 9.66
CA ASP A 461 5.55 -0.44 9.04
C ASP A 461 6.28 -1.04 7.83
N MET A 462 6.87 -0.21 6.97
CA MET A 462 7.70 -0.67 5.85
C MET A 462 8.93 -1.47 6.33
N MET A 463 9.58 -1.08 7.42
CA MET A 463 10.67 -1.85 8.00
C MET A 463 10.23 -3.26 8.42
N ILE A 464 9.03 -3.40 8.99
CA ILE A 464 8.45 -4.71 9.37
C ILE A 464 8.16 -5.52 8.10
N LYS A 465 7.49 -4.94 7.11
CA LYS A 465 7.20 -5.60 5.83
C LYS A 465 8.46 -6.07 5.12
N ILE A 466 9.53 -5.27 5.12
CA ILE A 466 10.81 -5.68 4.51
C ILE A 466 11.48 -6.79 5.33
N ASN A 467 11.32 -6.83 6.66
CA ASN A 467 11.80 -7.96 7.48
C ASN A 467 11.08 -9.27 7.15
N ASN A 468 9.79 -9.19 6.82
CA ASN A 468 8.96 -10.34 6.45
C ASN A 468 9.02 -10.68 4.96
N GLU A 469 9.89 -10.02 4.20
CA GLU A 469 10.01 -10.15 2.74
C GLU A 469 8.74 -9.75 1.96
N GLU A 470 7.84 -9.00 2.58
CA GLU A 470 6.56 -8.54 1.99
C GLU A 470 6.73 -7.26 1.16
N ALA A 471 7.76 -6.46 1.42
CA ALA A 471 8.06 -5.21 0.69
C ALA A 471 9.55 -5.11 0.31
N LYS A 472 9.91 -4.09 -0.47
CA LYS A 472 11.30 -3.73 -0.83
C LYS A 472 11.64 -2.30 -0.39
N TYR A 473 12.93 -2.06 -0.17
CA TYR A 473 13.44 -0.72 0.16
C TYR A 473 13.02 0.35 -0.87
N SER A 474 13.00 -0.01 -2.15
CA SER A 474 12.66 0.93 -3.22
C SER A 474 11.19 1.33 -3.30
N GLU A 475 10.32 0.68 -2.54
CA GLU A 475 8.93 1.08 -2.40
C GLU A 475 8.77 2.23 -1.38
N ILE A 476 9.83 2.60 -0.66
CA ILE A 476 9.81 3.70 0.30
C ILE A 476 10.04 5.01 -0.46
N PRO A 477 9.11 5.99 -0.40
CA PRO A 477 9.31 7.30 -1.01
C PRO A 477 10.55 8.00 -0.48
N GLU A 478 11.37 8.53 -1.39
CA GLU A 478 12.61 9.23 -1.05
C GLU A 478 12.39 10.39 -0.07
N LYS A 479 11.29 11.13 -0.22
CA LYS A 479 10.89 12.22 0.69
C LYS A 479 10.79 11.75 2.16
N ILE A 480 10.35 10.52 2.40
CA ILE A 480 10.20 9.95 3.74
C ILE A 480 11.56 9.53 4.29
N LEU A 481 12.41 8.91 3.45
CA LEU A 481 13.78 8.55 3.83
C LEU A 481 14.60 9.79 4.22
N GLN A 482 14.50 10.87 3.43
CA GLN A 482 15.15 12.15 3.69
C GLN A 482 14.65 12.78 4.99
N PHE A 483 13.33 12.83 5.20
CA PHE A 483 12.73 13.36 6.43
C PHE A 483 13.20 12.60 7.68
N CYS A 484 13.28 11.26 7.59
CA CYS A 484 13.77 10.40 8.66
C CYS A 484 15.31 10.33 8.75
N LYS A 485 16.03 11.17 7.99
CA LYS A 485 17.49 11.31 7.96
C LYS A 485 18.22 10.00 7.66
N PHE A 486 17.76 9.27 6.65
CA PHE A 486 18.47 8.13 6.06
C PHE A 486 19.22 8.56 4.80
N GLU A 487 20.55 8.53 4.86
CA GLU A 487 21.42 9.07 3.79
C GLU A 487 21.68 8.05 2.66
N SER A 488 21.48 6.76 2.91
CA SER A 488 21.70 5.70 1.93
C SER A 488 20.88 4.44 2.25
N SER A 489 20.76 3.55 1.27
CA SER A 489 20.17 2.21 1.48
C SER A 489 20.92 1.40 2.52
N GLY A 490 22.26 1.54 2.59
CA GLY A 490 23.10 0.88 3.59
C GLY A 490 22.81 1.35 5.01
N ASP A 491 22.64 2.67 5.22
CA ASP A 491 22.25 3.23 6.53
C ASP A 491 20.87 2.70 6.96
N PHE A 492 19.90 2.73 6.05
CA PHE A 492 18.56 2.20 6.31
C PHE A 492 18.58 0.72 6.69
N HIS A 493 19.26 -0.13 5.92
CA HIS A 493 19.31 -1.57 6.20
C HIS A 493 20.02 -1.87 7.52
N SER A 494 21.12 -1.17 7.83
CA SER A 494 21.82 -1.32 9.11
C SER A 494 20.92 -0.95 10.30
N PHE A 495 20.22 0.18 10.19
CA PHE A 495 19.29 0.64 11.21
C PHE A 495 18.13 -0.34 11.41
N ARG A 496 17.52 -0.81 10.32
CA ARG A 496 16.41 -1.79 10.33
C ARG A 496 16.79 -3.09 11.03
N THR A 497 17.94 -3.67 10.68
CA THR A 497 18.40 -4.92 11.30
C THR A 497 18.65 -4.74 12.80
N LYS A 498 19.32 -3.65 13.21
CA LYS A 498 19.53 -3.33 14.63
C LYS A 498 18.23 -3.09 15.38
N ALA A 499 17.25 -2.43 14.75
CA ALA A 499 15.94 -2.21 15.33
C ALA A 499 15.23 -3.54 15.62
N LEU A 500 15.29 -4.50 14.70
CA LEU A 500 14.73 -5.84 14.88
C LEU A 500 15.42 -6.61 16.01
N GLU A 501 16.75 -6.63 16.04
CA GLU A 501 17.52 -7.28 17.13
C GLU A 501 17.19 -6.68 18.51
N ASN A 502 17.08 -5.36 18.59
CA ASN A 502 16.72 -4.65 19.81
C ASN A 502 15.27 -4.93 20.25
N PHE A 503 14.37 -5.18 19.30
CA PHE A 503 12.99 -5.55 19.62
C PHE A 503 12.93 -7.00 20.15
N LEU A 504 13.53 -7.95 19.43
CA LEU A 504 13.53 -9.37 19.80
C LEU A 504 14.19 -9.65 21.15
N SER A 505 15.25 -8.91 21.50
CA SER A 505 15.92 -9.02 22.81
C SER A 505 15.11 -8.48 23.99
N ARG A 506 14.01 -7.78 23.74
CA ARG A 506 13.08 -7.27 24.77
C ARG A 506 11.84 -8.12 24.93
N THR A 507 11.50 -8.92 23.92
CA THR A 507 10.28 -9.73 23.86
C THR A 507 10.53 -11.22 24.06
N GLY A 508 11.77 -11.69 23.90
CA GLY A 508 12.23 -13.01 24.35
C GLY A 508 12.75 -12.96 25.78
#